data_AF-A0A410DXR9-F1
#
_entry.id   AF-A0A410DXR9-F1
#
_cell.length_a   1.000
_cell.length_b   1.000
_cell.length_c   1.000
_cell.angle_alpha   90.00
_cell.angle_beta   90.00
_cell.angle_gamma   90.00
#
_symmetry.space_group_name_H-M   'P 1'
#
loop_
_entity.id
_entity.type
_entity.pdbx_description
1 polymer ?
#
loop_
_entity_poly.entity_id
_entity_poly.type
_entity_poly.pdbx_seq_one_letter_code
_entity_poly.pdbx_strand_id
1 'polypeptide(L)' 'MYNGKMTDELKDLIKQHYKLFGDDPTSDMELEYGANGYYDLVSDIKIAIKENKPICEVVEY' A
#
# COMPACT_ATOMS: atom_id res chain seq x y z
N MET A 1 5.85 -8.15 -8.05
CA MET A 1 5.69 -7.43 -9.34
C MET A 1 4.43 -7.93 -10.03
N TYR A 2 3.34 -7.17 -9.97
CA TYR A 2 2.09 -7.51 -10.66
C TYR A 2 2.24 -7.10 -12.15
N ASN A 3 2.49 -8.07 -13.04
CA ASN A 3 2.63 -7.88 -14.50
C ASN A 3 3.55 -6.74 -14.98
N GLY A 4 4.60 -6.38 -14.21
CA GLY A 4 5.55 -5.34 -14.62
C GLY A 4 4.98 -3.92 -14.77
N LYS A 5 3.71 -3.69 -14.38
CA LYS A 5 3.06 -2.38 -14.42
C LYS A 5 2.64 -1.96 -13.03
N MET A 6 3.63 -1.61 -12.22
CA MET A 6 3.42 -0.70 -11.10
C MET A 6 2.98 0.63 -11.73
N THR A 7 1.68 0.92 -11.67
CA THR A 7 1.12 2.17 -12.21
C THR A 7 1.79 3.35 -11.53
N ASP A 8 1.94 4.45 -12.25
CA ASP A 8 2.59 5.64 -11.68
C ASP A 8 1.79 6.20 -10.49
N GLU A 9 0.48 5.93 -10.43
CA GLU A 9 -0.37 6.20 -9.26
C GLU A 9 0.10 5.41 -8.03
N LEU A 10 0.28 4.08 -8.14
CA LEU A 10 0.73 3.26 -7.02
C LEU A 10 2.13 3.67 -6.54
N LYS A 11 3.04 3.99 -7.47
CA LYS A 11 4.37 4.49 -7.10
C LYS A 11 4.30 5.79 -6.32
N ASP A 12 3.41 6.69 -6.71
CA ASP A 12 3.26 7.97 -6.02
C ASP A 12 2.65 7.77 -4.64
N LEU A 13 1.62 6.92 -4.51
CA LEU A 13 1.02 6.54 -3.23
C LEU A 13 2.03 5.90 -2.27
N ILE A 14 2.84 4.96 -2.75
CA ILE A 14 3.90 4.33 -1.95
C ILE A 14 4.93 5.36 -1.50
N LYS A 15 5.36 6.27 -2.38
CA LYS A 15 6.27 7.37 -2.00
C LYS A 15 5.67 8.29 -0.95
N GLN A 16 4.38 8.59 -1.04
CA GLN A 16 3.69 9.40 -0.05
C GLN A 16 3.61 8.69 1.30
N HIS A 17 3.19 7.41 1.30
CA HIS A 17 3.16 6.59 2.51
C HIS A 17 4.55 6.47 3.14
N TYR A 18 5.58 6.16 2.35
CA TYR A 18 6.96 6.06 2.82
C TYR A 18 7.47 7.37 3.42
N LYS A 19 7.11 8.52 2.87
CA LYS A 19 7.46 9.82 3.47
C LYS A 19 6.78 10.08 4.81
N LEU A 20 5.58 9.54 5.03
CA LEU A 20 4.80 9.76 6.25
C LEU A 20 5.23 8.79 7.36
N PHE A 21 5.40 7.51 7.04
CA PHE A 21 5.62 6.45 8.02
C PHE A 21 7.04 5.88 8.02
N GLY A 22 7.84 6.18 7.00
CA GLY A 22 9.19 5.63 6.84
C GLY A 22 9.23 4.16 6.41
N ASP A 23 8.07 3.56 6.15
CA ASP A 23 7.93 2.14 5.84
C ASP A 23 7.29 1.91 4.46
N ASP A 24 7.76 0.86 3.77
CA ASP A 24 7.27 0.47 2.46
C ASP A 24 6.04 -0.45 2.64
N PRO A 25 4.83 0.05 2.31
CA PRO A 25 3.58 -0.68 2.49
C PRO A 25 3.47 -1.92 1.59
N THR A 26 4.41 -2.11 0.67
CA THR A 26 4.50 -3.26 -0.23
C THR A 26 5.62 -4.23 0.15
N SER A 27 6.50 -3.83 1.07
CA SER A 27 7.55 -4.71 1.59
C SER A 27 7.06 -5.60 2.73
N ASP A 28 5.90 -5.26 3.29
CA ASP A 28 5.27 -6.05 4.34
C ASP A 28 4.77 -7.37 3.76
N MET A 29 5.60 -8.39 3.93
CA MET A 29 5.44 -9.71 3.34
C MET A 29 4.24 -10.47 3.93
N GLU A 30 3.66 -9.96 5.03
CA GLU A 30 2.42 -10.49 5.63
C GLU A 30 1.16 -10.06 4.89
N LEU A 31 1.23 -9.01 4.06
CA LEU A 31 0.11 -8.56 3.26
C LEU A 31 0.03 -9.40 1.98
N GLU A 32 -0.62 -10.57 2.07
CA GLU A 32 -0.90 -11.43 0.92
C GLU A 32 -1.97 -10.80 0.00
N TYR A 33 -1.57 -9.74 -0.71
CA TYR A 33 -2.38 -9.15 -1.78
C TYR A 33 -2.38 -10.11 -2.97
N GLY A 34 -3.43 -10.95 -3.04
CA GLY A 34 -3.69 -11.86 -4.15
C GLY A 34 -3.99 -11.12 -5.47
N ALA A 35 -4.56 -11.83 -6.44
CA ALA A 35 -4.74 -11.26 -7.77
C ALA A 35 -5.66 -10.02 -7.86
N ASN A 36 -6.57 -9.89 -6.89
CA ASN A 36 -7.42 -8.72 -6.67
C ASN A 36 -6.82 -7.72 -5.67
N GLY A 37 -5.78 -8.13 -4.94
CA GLY A 37 -5.15 -7.35 -3.88
C GLY A 37 -4.43 -6.10 -4.34
N TYR A 38 -4.23 -5.91 -5.65
CA TYR A 38 -3.78 -4.61 -6.17
C TYR A 38 -4.78 -3.48 -5.84
N TYR A 39 -6.07 -3.72 -6.02
CA TYR A 39 -7.08 -2.70 -5.72
C TYR A 39 -7.22 -2.47 -4.22
N ASP A 40 -7.12 -3.55 -3.44
CA ASP A 40 -7.15 -3.50 -1.98
C ASP A 40 -5.94 -2.72 -1.46
N LEU A 41 -4.72 -3.06 -1.88
CA LEU A 41 -3.49 -2.32 -1.55
C LEU A 41 -3.58 -0.82 -1.88
N VAL A 42 -4.09 -0.47 -3.06
CA VAL A 42 -4.28 0.94 -3.44
C VAL A 42 -5.29 1.63 -2.54
N SER A 43 -6.37 0.93 -2.17
CA SER A 43 -7.39 1.44 -1.24
C SER A 43 -6.80 1.63 0.16
N ASP A 44 -6.08 0.64 0.67
CA ASP A 44 -5.49 0.61 2.01
C ASP A 44 -4.42 1.70 2.15
N ILE A 45 -3.54 1.87 1.15
CA ILE A 45 -2.57 2.99 1.16
C ILE A 45 -3.28 4.34 1.19
N LYS A 46 -4.39 4.50 0.44
CA LYS A 46 -5.17 5.74 0.46
C LYS A 46 -5.82 5.98 1.84
N ILE A 47 -6.34 4.93 2.48
CA ILE A 47 -6.91 5.02 3.83
C ILE A 47 -5.82 5.31 4.86
N ALA A 48 -4.67 4.64 4.79
CA ALA A 48 -3.50 4.87 5.65
C ALA A 48 -3.03 6.33 5.60
N ILE A 49 -2.86 6.88 4.39
CA ILE A 49 -2.51 8.30 4.20
C ILE A 49 -3.60 9.23 4.76
N LYS A 50 -4.88 8.90 4.54
CA LYS A 50 -6.01 9.73 4.99
C LYS A 50 -6.18 9.73 6.51
N GLU A 51 -6.03 8.58 7.14
CA GLU A 51 -6.14 8.41 8.60
C GLU A 51 -4.84 8.74 9.33
N ASN A 52 -3.75 8.94 8.59
CA ASN A 52 -2.41 9.12 9.12
C ASN A 52 -2.00 7.96 10.06
N LYS A 53 -2.33 6.73 9.65
CA LYS A 53 -2.00 5.48 10.32
C LYS A 53 -1.17 4.58 9.39
N PRO A 54 -0.25 3.76 9.93
CA PRO A 54 0.51 2.81 9.12
C PRO A 54 -0.43 1.80 8.47
N ILE A 55 -0.07 1.30 7.28
CA ILE A 55 -0.91 0.35 6.53
C ILE A 55 -1.26 -0.91 7.33
N CYS A 56 -0.36 -1.39 8.20
CA CYS A 56 -0.58 -2.57 9.05
C CYS A 56 -1.74 -2.37 10.05
N GLU A 57 -2.08 -1.13 10.41
CA GLU A 57 -3.26 -0.81 11.24
C GLU A 57 -4.55 -0.65 10.44
N VAL A 58 -4.43 -0.49 9.12
CA VAL A 58 -5.56 -0.32 8.20
C VAL A 58 -6.03 -1.65 7.63
N VAL A 59 -5.08 -2.55 7.35
CA VAL A 59 -5.39 -3.90 6.88
C VAL A 59 -5.87 -4.71 8.08
N GLU A 60 -7.17 -4.64 8.36
CA GLU A 60 -7.81 -5.54 9.32
C GLU A 60 -7.84 -6.97 8.75
N TYR A 61 -7.23 -7.89 9.51
CA TYR A 61 -7.16 -9.34 9.26
C TYR A 61 -8.52 -10.03 9.08
#